data_AF-A0A2W6U114-F1
#
_entry.id   AF-A0A2W6U114-F1
#
_cell.length_a   1.000
_cell.length_b   1.000
_cell.length_c   1.000
_cell.angle_alpha   90.00
_cell.angle_beta   90.00
_cell.angle_gamma   90.00
#
_symmetry.space_group_name_H-M   'P 1'
#
loop_
_entity.id
_entity.type
_entity.pdbx_description
1 polymer ?
#
loop_
_entity_poly.entity_id
_entity_poly.type
_entity_poly.pdbx_seq_one_letter_code
_entity_poly.pdbx_strand_id
1 'polypeptide(L)'
;MTLPPWCLRLIVLVEARAAPRLQTVEGLWRKSTRERPGSMTRFIRDRGLMSASEIDAIIAGAPVDLIDFQRVAAQIPLAERPTMRDWIERFNAGVERLAA
;
A
#
# COMPACT_ATOMS: atom_id res chain seq x y z
N MET A 1 21.03 1.33 1.57
CA MET A 1 20.05 2.39 1.91
C MET A 1 18.67 1.77 1.83
N THR A 2 17.86 1.89 2.87
CA THR A 2 16.45 1.42 2.86
C THR A 2 15.56 2.53 2.30
N LEU A 3 14.39 2.16 1.76
CA LEU A 3 13.40 3.14 1.32
C LEU A 3 12.86 3.93 2.52
N PRO A 4 12.43 5.19 2.34
CA PRO A 4 11.70 5.92 3.36
C PRO A 4 10.47 5.15 3.86
N PRO A 5 10.09 5.26 5.16
CA PRO A 5 8.95 4.54 5.71
C PRO A 5 7.64 4.71 4.93
N TRP A 6 7.35 5.93 4.47
CA TRP A 6 6.15 6.22 3.66
C TRP A 6 6.10 5.41 2.36
N CYS A 7 7.26 5.15 1.72
CA CYS A 7 7.32 4.29 0.53
C CYS A 7 6.92 2.86 0.87
N LEU A 8 7.43 2.34 2.00
CA LEU A 8 7.13 0.98 2.46
C LEU A 8 5.63 0.83 2.75
N ARG A 9 4.99 1.85 3.36
CA ARG A 9 3.54 1.84 3.62
C ARG A 9 2.73 1.74 2.34
N LEU A 10 3.11 2.51 1.32
CA LEU A 10 2.43 2.49 0.02
C LEU A 10 2.57 1.13 -0.68
N ILE A 11 3.75 0.51 -0.59
CA ILE A 11 3.97 -0.82 -1.15
C ILE A 11 3.02 -1.83 -0.50
N VAL A 12 2.94 -1.84 0.84
CA VAL A 12 2.05 -2.75 1.59
C VAL A 12 0.58 -2.49 1.23
N LEU A 13 0.14 -1.23 1.19
CA LEU A 13 -1.23 -0.87 0.83
C LEU A 13 -1.61 -1.32 -0.58
N VAL A 14 -0.76 -1.04 -1.57
CA VAL A 14 -1.03 -1.38 -2.97
C VAL A 14 -1.10 -2.90 -3.14
N GLU A 15 -0.20 -3.63 -2.49
CA GLU A 15 -0.21 -5.09 -2.52
C GLU A 15 -1.45 -5.67 -1.82
N ALA A 16 -1.82 -5.17 -0.64
CA ALA A 16 -3.03 -5.58 0.07
C ALA A 16 -4.30 -5.36 -0.75
N ARG A 17 -4.40 -4.23 -1.46
CA ARG A 17 -5.54 -3.94 -2.37
C ARG A 17 -5.52 -4.78 -3.64
N ALA A 18 -4.34 -5.22 -4.10
CA ALA A 18 -4.20 -6.07 -5.27
C ALA A 18 -4.45 -7.55 -4.94
N ALA A 19 -4.16 -8.00 -3.72
CA ALA A 19 -4.18 -9.40 -3.32
C ALA A 19 -5.48 -10.15 -3.68
N PRO A 20 -6.70 -9.59 -3.52
CA PRO A 20 -7.93 -10.32 -3.88
C PRO A 20 -8.09 -10.64 -5.37
N ARG A 21 -7.34 -9.95 -6.25
CA ARG A 21 -7.43 -10.07 -7.71
C ARG A 21 -6.12 -10.52 -8.38
N LEU A 22 -5.04 -10.66 -7.61
CA LEU A 22 -3.74 -11.04 -8.15
C LEU A 22 -3.71 -12.56 -8.39
N GLN A 23 -3.75 -12.97 -9.67
CA GLN A 23 -3.77 -14.38 -10.04
C GLN A 23 -2.36 -14.97 -10.21
N THR A 24 -1.43 -14.18 -10.74
CA THR A 24 -0.04 -14.61 -10.94
C THR A 24 0.91 -13.48 -10.55
N VAL A 25 2.13 -13.86 -10.14
CA VAL A 25 3.24 -12.93 -9.89
C VAL A 25 4.15 -12.78 -11.12
N GLU A 26 3.84 -13.51 -12.19
CA GLU A 26 4.60 -13.56 -13.43
C GLU A 26 4.39 -12.24 -14.20
N GLY A 27 5.33 -11.32 -14.05
CA GLY A 27 5.27 -9.98 -14.67
C GLY A 27 5.49 -8.83 -13.70
N LEU A 28 5.46 -9.06 -12.38
CA LEU A 28 5.77 -8.01 -11.39
C LEU A 28 7.25 -7.58 -11.43
N TRP A 29 8.14 -8.47 -11.87
CA TRP A 29 9.57 -8.29 -11.76
C TRP A 29 10.23 -8.16 -13.13
N ARG A 30 11.17 -7.21 -13.26
CA ARG A 30 12.04 -7.14 -14.44
C ARG A 30 12.88 -8.41 -14.53
N LYS A 31 13.25 -8.81 -15.75
CA LYS A 31 14.13 -9.97 -15.97
C LYS A 31 15.44 -9.89 -15.16
N SER A 32 15.99 -8.69 -14.99
CA SER A 32 17.24 -8.45 -14.23
C SER A 32 17.08 -8.50 -12.70
N THR A 33 15.85 -8.53 -12.17
CA THR A 33 15.62 -8.61 -10.73
C THR A 33 16.05 -9.98 -10.20
N ARG A 34 17.05 -10.00 -9.31
CA ARG A 34 17.64 -11.22 -8.72
C ARG A 34 16.75 -11.83 -7.63
N GLU A 35 16.30 -11.03 -6.67
CA GLU A 35 15.33 -11.43 -5.65
C GLU A 35 13.93 -11.08 -6.14
N ARG A 36 13.13 -12.10 -6.46
CA ARG A 36 11.76 -11.96 -6.96
C ARG A 36 10.79 -12.48 -5.90
N PRO A 37 10.59 -11.76 -4.79
CA PRO A 37 9.69 -12.23 -3.77
C PRO A 37 8.28 -12.36 -4.37
N GLY A 38 7.58 -13.45 -4.05
CA GLY A 38 6.17 -13.59 -4.42
C GLY A 38 5.26 -12.58 -3.70
N SER A 39 5.77 -11.99 -2.62
CA SER A 39 5.11 -10.91 -1.87
C SER A 39 6.14 -9.91 -1.35
N MET A 40 5.98 -8.63 -1.70
CA MET A 40 6.87 -7.57 -1.23
C MET A 40 6.59 -7.24 0.24
N THR A 41 5.33 -7.36 0.68
CA THR A 41 4.91 -7.22 2.07
C THR A 41 5.58 -8.26 2.95
N ARG A 42 5.63 -9.53 2.51
CA ARG A 42 6.39 -10.58 3.20
C ARG A 42 7.89 -10.24 3.26
N PHE A 43 8.46 -9.77 2.15
CA PHE A 43 9.87 -9.35 2.12
C PHE A 43 10.16 -8.22 3.12
N ILE A 44 9.31 -7.18 3.18
CA ILE A 44 9.42 -6.06 4.12
C ILE A 44 9.37 -6.56 5.57
N ARG A 45 8.44 -7.47 5.88
CA ARG A 45 8.28 -8.10 7.20
C ARG A 45 9.51 -8.94 7.59
N ASP A 46 9.90 -9.89 6.73
CA ASP A 46 10.98 -10.85 7.02
C ASP A 46 12.34 -10.15 7.17
N ARG A 47 12.54 -9.03 6.48
CA ARG A 47 13.75 -8.19 6.59
C ARG A 47 13.67 -7.14 7.70
N GLY A 48 12.56 -7.06 8.43
CA GLY A 48 12.38 -6.09 9.53
C GLY A 48 12.42 -4.63 9.09
N LEU A 49 12.02 -4.33 7.84
CA LEU A 49 12.08 -2.97 7.29
C LEU A 49 10.93 -2.07 7.80
N MET A 50 9.89 -2.68 8.38
CA MET A 50 8.75 -2.03 8.99
C MET A 50 8.23 -2.92 10.13
N SER A 51 7.61 -2.31 11.15
CA SER A 51 7.04 -3.07 12.28
C SER A 51 5.91 -4.00 11.81
N ALA A 52 5.80 -5.19 12.42
CA ALA A 52 4.77 -6.15 12.04
C ALA A 52 3.35 -5.59 12.30
N SER A 53 3.16 -4.88 13.40
CA SER A 53 1.89 -4.25 13.79
C SER A 53 1.43 -3.19 12.78
N GLU A 54 2.35 -2.37 12.26
CA GLU A 54 2.04 -1.37 11.23
C GLU A 54 1.64 -2.04 9.91
N ILE A 55 2.31 -3.12 9.52
CA ILE A 55 1.94 -3.92 8.35
C ILE A 55 0.53 -4.51 8.55
N ASP A 56 0.25 -5.11 9.71
CA ASP A 56 -1.05 -5.72 10.01
C ASP A 56 -2.18 -4.67 9.99
N ALA A 57 -1.94 -3.47 10.53
CA ALA A 57 -2.90 -2.37 10.50
C ALA A 57 -3.24 -1.95 9.06
N ILE A 58 -2.24 -1.83 8.18
CA ILE A 58 -2.46 -1.46 6.76
C ILE A 58 -3.26 -2.56 6.04
N ILE A 59 -2.92 -3.84 6.25
CA ILE A 59 -3.62 -4.96 5.60
C ILE A 59 -5.09 -5.02 6.06
N ALA A 60 -5.34 -4.87 7.36
CA ALA A 60 -6.70 -4.91 7.90
C ALA A 60 -7.57 -3.73 7.41
N GLY A 61 -6.99 -2.54 7.26
CA GLY A 61 -7.71 -1.35 6.77
C GLY A 61 -7.92 -1.33 5.25
N ALA A 62 -7.05 -1.96 4.47
CA ALA A 62 -7.00 -1.81 3.01
C ALA A 62 -8.34 -2.06 2.26
N PRO A 63 -9.14 -3.10 2.58
CA PRO A 63 -10.44 -3.30 1.92
C PRO A 63 -11.46 -2.20 2.23
N VAL A 64 -11.55 -1.79 3.50
CA VAL A 64 -12.49 -0.75 3.97
C VAL A 64 -12.12 0.59 3.37
N ASP A 65 -10.83 0.95 3.44
CA ASP A 65 -10.30 2.20 2.91
C ASP A 65 -10.54 2.32 1.40
N LEU A 66 -10.43 1.21 0.66
CA LEU A 66 -10.69 1.20 -0.78
C LEU A 66 -12.16 1.51 -1.10
N ILE A 67 -13.08 0.85 -0.41
CA ILE A 67 -14.52 1.03 -0.61
C ILE A 67 -14.93 2.45 -0.24
N ASP A 68 -14.49 2.94 0.92
CA ASP A 68 -14.82 4.29 1.38
C ASP A 68 -14.20 5.36 0.47
N PHE A 69 -12.96 5.16 0.02
CA PHE A 69 -12.35 6.03 -0.98
C PHE A 69 -13.16 6.09 -2.28
N GLN A 70 -13.58 4.94 -2.81
CA GLN A 70 -14.39 4.90 -4.03
C GLN A 70 -15.76 5.57 -3.83
N ARG A 71 -16.40 5.34 -2.67
CA ARG A 71 -17.69 5.95 -2.31
C ARG A 71 -17.60 7.47 -2.23
N VAL A 72 -16.55 8.01 -1.61
CA VAL A 72 -16.32 9.45 -1.52
C VAL A 72 -15.94 10.03 -2.88
N ALA A 73 -15.03 9.39 -3.61
CA ALA A 73 -14.59 9.85 -4.94
C ALA A 73 -15.74 9.87 -5.96
N ALA A 74 -16.70 8.94 -5.86
CA ALA A 74 -17.89 8.92 -6.70
C ALA A 74 -18.81 10.14 -6.50
N GLN A 75 -18.76 10.79 -5.34
CA GLN A 75 -19.53 12.00 -5.03
C GLN A 75 -18.86 13.29 -5.51
N ILE A 76 -17.57 13.23 -5.89
CA ILE A 76 -16.78 14.39 -6.31
C ILE A 76 -16.69 14.43 -7.84
N PRO A 77 -17.08 15.56 -8.49
CA PRO A 77 -16.89 15.77 -9.91
C PRO A 77 -15.44 15.52 -10.33
N LEU A 78 -15.20 14.95 -11.52
CA LEU A 78 -13.86 14.57 -11.96
C LEU A 78 -12.84 15.72 -11.90
N ALA A 79 -13.26 16.94 -12.25
CA ALA A 79 -12.41 18.13 -12.25
C ALA A 79 -11.98 18.59 -10.83
N GLU A 80 -12.71 18.15 -9.80
CA GLU A 80 -12.52 18.56 -8.41
C GLU A 80 -11.86 17.47 -7.55
N ARG A 81 -11.58 16.30 -8.14
CA ARG A 81 -10.98 15.19 -7.40
C ARG A 81 -9.56 15.54 -6.95
N PRO A 82 -9.19 15.23 -5.69
CA PRO A 82 -7.85 15.46 -5.19
C PRO A 82 -6.82 14.70 -6.04
N THR A 83 -5.61 15.25 -6.12
CA THR A 83 -4.55 14.60 -6.87
C THR A 83 -4.08 13.33 -6.15
N MET A 84 -3.40 12.44 -6.88
CA MET A 84 -2.79 11.26 -6.29
C MET A 84 -1.78 11.63 -5.19
N ARG A 85 -1.10 12.77 -5.30
CA ARG A 85 -0.17 13.28 -4.29
C ARG A 85 -0.88 13.60 -2.98
N ASP A 86 -1.96 14.38 -3.05
CA ASP A 86 -2.74 14.76 -1.86
C ASP A 86 -3.30 13.52 -1.14
N TRP A 87 -3.72 12.52 -1.92
CA TRP A 87 -4.18 11.24 -1.36
C TRP A 87 -3.06 10.48 -0.64
N ILE A 88 -1.87 10.39 -1.25
CA ILE A 88 -0.70 9.72 -0.64
C ILE A 88 -0.33 10.40 0.68
N GLU A 89 -0.33 11.73 0.73
CA GLU A 89 0.01 12.49 1.95
C GLU A 89 -0.98 12.20 3.08
N ARG A 90 -2.29 12.22 2.79
CA ARG A 90 -3.35 11.90 3.77
C ARG A 90 -3.26 10.47 4.28
N PHE A 91 -3.00 9.50 3.40
CA PHE A 91 -2.84 8.10 3.79
C PHE A 91 -1.66 7.93 4.77
N ASN A 92 -0.50 8.48 4.45
CA ASN A 92 0.68 8.36 5.31
C ASN A 92 0.44 8.98 6.70
N ALA A 93 -0.20 10.15 6.77
CA ALA A 93 -0.54 10.79 8.04
C ALA A 93 -1.54 9.95 8.87
N GLY A 94 -2.47 9.24 8.21
CA GLY A 94 -3.40 8.33 8.88
C GLY A 94 -2.71 7.10 9.47
N VAL A 95 -1.81 6.46 8.72
CA VAL A 95 -1.05 5.28 9.18
C VAL A 95 -0.18 5.63 10.39
N GLU A 96 0.49 6.78 10.38
CA GLU A 96 1.30 7.23 11.52
C GLU A 96 0.48 7.38 12.80
N ARG A 97 -0.78 7.82 12.69
CA ARG A 97 -1.67 7.94 13.85
C ARG A 97 -2.12 6.58 14.41
N LEU A 98 -2.31 5.59 13.55
CA LEU A 98 -2.76 4.24 13.95
C LEU A 98 -1.62 3.39 14.53
N ALA A 99 -0.37 3.72 14.19
CA ALA A 99 0.82 3.01 14.65
C ALA A 99 1.43 3.57 15.94
N ALA A 100 0.92 4.71 16.43
CA ALA A 100 1.33 5.37 17.69
C ALA A 100 0.56 4.81 18.89
#